data_AF-A0A0M3J3H4-F1
#
_entry.id   AF-A0A0M3J3H4-F1
#
_cell.length_a   1.000
_cell.length_b   1.000
_cell.length_c   1.000
_cell.angle_alpha   90.00
_cell.angle_beta   90.00
_cell.angle_gamma   90.00
#
_symmetry.space_group_name_H-M   'P 1'
#
loop_
_entity.id
_entity.type
_entity.pdbx_description
1 polymer ?
#
loop_
_entity_poly.entity_id
_entity_poly.type
_entity_poly.pdbx_seq_one_letter_code
_entity_poly.pdbx_strand_id
1 'polypeptide(L)'
;MKRTWNIDSSQLKEVGETGTESSSCVSTDHSSTTKIHKREPNPPNLSNRLYFTKISGHPHRFNTNALSLRELLEAISPVASIHFNFMVDFPWLFAQYPRRCSMSPMTIIVGESNGTSQAEIRADAKKCAFENLSVGRARLPIPFGTHHTKLSIFESDSERIHVIISTANLLQNDWESKTQAFYHCKANIRNTEENEEEKIVDFGSDLVEYLNVYSSSRDFGMIEYWRDRIANADFSGVGARIISSIPGYHTGQAKEKYGHLRLRNVLASMKLKLHKPSFIAQFSSIGSLGAKPDSWLTGQFLKSLAGGQTAGAFASSESFQSCYLLLFVGS
;
A
#
# COMPACT_ATOMS: atom_id res chain seq x y z
N MET A 1 31.19 11.05 -16.22
CA MET A 1 30.72 11.28 -17.60
C MET A 1 29.20 11.48 -17.57
N LYS A 2 28.73 12.73 -17.58
CA LYS A 2 27.29 13.06 -17.65
C LYS A 2 26.89 13.07 -19.13
N ARG A 3 25.90 12.29 -19.52
CA ARG A 3 25.28 12.37 -20.86
C ARG A 3 23.84 12.86 -20.70
N THR A 4 23.61 14.07 -21.19
CA THR A 4 22.31 14.72 -21.34
C THR A 4 21.67 14.23 -22.64
N TRP A 5 20.39 13.87 -22.59
CA TRP A 5 19.61 13.53 -23.78
C TRP A 5 18.76 14.74 -24.17
N ASN A 6 19.09 15.36 -25.30
CA ASN A 6 18.22 16.33 -25.98
C ASN A 6 17.29 15.56 -26.92
N ILE A 7 15.98 15.79 -26.81
CA ILE A 7 14.99 15.31 -27.76
C ILE A 7 14.61 16.47 -28.68
N ASP A 8 14.80 16.26 -29.97
CA ASP A 8 14.50 17.15 -31.09
C ASP A 8 12.97 17.19 -31.33
N SER A 9 12.41 18.40 -31.34
CA SER A 9 10.97 18.68 -31.41
C SER A 9 10.43 18.89 -32.84
N SER A 10 11.12 18.37 -33.86
CA SER A 10 10.77 18.62 -35.28
C SER A 10 9.76 17.65 -35.93
N GLN A 11 8.92 16.93 -35.17
CA GLN A 11 7.95 15.98 -35.72
C GLN A 11 6.55 16.13 -35.08
N LEU A 12 5.91 17.29 -35.27
CA LEU A 12 4.45 17.41 -35.19
C LEU A 12 3.99 18.26 -36.37
N LYS A 13 3.66 17.59 -37.49
CA LYS A 13 3.04 18.23 -38.65
C LYS A 13 1.53 18.36 -38.42
N GLU A 14 1.07 19.56 -38.71
CA GLU A 14 -0.31 20.01 -38.88
C GLU A 14 -1.10 19.09 -39.83
N VAL A 15 -2.38 18.88 -39.51
CA VAL A 15 -3.41 18.56 -40.51
C VAL A 15 -4.50 19.60 -40.33
N GLY A 16 -4.58 20.48 -41.34
CA GLY A 16 -5.58 21.53 -41.47
C GLY A 16 -6.89 21.06 -42.10
N GLU A 17 -7.82 22.00 -42.05
CA GLU A 17 -9.25 22.03 -42.41
C GLU A 17 -9.62 21.58 -43.83
N THR A 18 -10.89 21.21 -44.03
CA THR A 18 -11.80 21.82 -45.04
C THR A 18 -13.23 21.29 -44.88
N GLY A 19 -14.22 22.17 -45.05
CA GLY A 19 -15.64 21.79 -45.13
C GLY A 19 -16.63 22.90 -44.76
N THR A 20 -16.70 23.96 -45.56
CA THR A 20 -17.75 24.99 -45.54
C THR A 20 -19.01 24.53 -46.27
N GLU A 21 -20.18 24.67 -45.64
CA GLU A 21 -21.46 24.86 -46.33
C GLU A 21 -22.38 25.75 -45.48
N SER A 22 -23.08 26.65 -46.17
CA SER A 22 -23.73 27.85 -45.63
C SER A 22 -25.26 27.73 -45.49
N SER A 23 -25.78 28.42 -44.46
CA SER A 23 -27.05 29.17 -44.43
C SER A 23 -28.39 28.41 -44.42
N SER A 24 -29.09 28.46 -43.28
CA SER A 24 -30.32 29.28 -43.19
C SER A 24 -30.66 29.61 -41.73
N CYS A 25 -31.05 30.87 -41.52
CA CYS A 25 -31.36 31.47 -40.23
C CYS A 25 -32.83 31.24 -39.88
N VAL A 26 -33.13 30.73 -38.69
CA VAL A 26 -34.38 31.02 -37.96
C VAL A 26 -34.05 31.19 -36.49
N SER A 27 -34.29 32.40 -36.01
CA SER A 27 -34.13 32.84 -34.63
C SER A 27 -35.30 32.37 -33.78
N THR A 28 -35.03 31.71 -32.66
CA THR A 28 -35.90 31.77 -31.48
C THR A 28 -35.04 31.63 -30.22
N ASP A 29 -35.02 32.72 -29.47
CA ASP A 29 -34.54 32.81 -28.09
C ASP A 29 -35.15 31.73 -27.21
N HIS A 30 -34.32 31.02 -26.44
CA HIS A 30 -34.52 30.75 -25.02
C HIS A 30 -33.22 30.19 -24.42
N SER A 31 -32.48 31.08 -23.78
CA SER A 31 -31.39 30.77 -22.87
C SER A 31 -31.95 30.08 -21.62
N SER A 32 -31.83 28.77 -21.55
CA SER A 32 -31.88 28.02 -20.31
C SER A 32 -30.64 27.13 -20.25
N THR A 33 -29.55 27.69 -19.73
CA THR A 33 -28.30 26.96 -19.45
C THR A 33 -28.57 26.00 -18.30
N THR A 34 -29.07 24.81 -18.62
CA THR A 34 -29.15 23.69 -17.70
C THR A 34 -27.72 23.34 -17.31
N LYS A 35 -27.29 23.76 -16.11
CA LYS A 35 -26.05 23.26 -15.51
C LYS A 35 -26.21 21.75 -15.39
N ILE A 36 -25.59 21.01 -16.30
CA ILE A 36 -25.40 19.57 -16.15
C ILE A 36 -24.48 19.45 -14.94
N HIS A 37 -25.07 19.24 -13.76
CA HIS A 37 -24.34 18.66 -12.65
C HIS A 37 -23.82 17.33 -13.17
N LYS A 38 -22.53 17.27 -13.54
CA LYS A 38 -21.82 16.00 -13.65
C LYS A 38 -22.06 15.31 -12.32
N ARG A 39 -22.93 14.30 -12.29
CA ARG A 39 -23.05 13.41 -11.15
C ARG A 39 -21.63 12.96 -10.85
N GLU A 40 -21.16 13.25 -9.64
CA GLU A 40 -19.92 12.65 -9.18
C GLU A 40 -20.08 11.13 -9.38
N PRO A 41 -19.13 10.47 -10.06
CA PRO A 41 -19.21 9.04 -10.25
C PRO A 41 -19.35 8.38 -8.88
N ASN A 42 -20.23 7.37 -8.78
CA ASN A 42 -20.39 6.63 -7.53
C ASN A 42 -19.01 6.15 -7.04
N PRO A 43 -18.72 6.25 -5.74
CA PRO A 43 -17.44 5.84 -5.20
C PRO A 43 -17.14 4.38 -5.57
N PRO A 44 -15.88 4.04 -5.88
CA PRO A 44 -15.51 2.69 -6.27
C PRO A 44 -15.84 1.70 -5.16
N ASN A 45 -16.46 0.57 -5.51
CA ASN A 45 -16.74 -0.49 -4.54
C ASN A 45 -15.46 -1.26 -4.21
N LEU A 46 -14.91 -1.04 -3.02
CA LEU A 46 -13.68 -1.66 -2.57
C LEU A 46 -13.91 -3.08 -2.02
N SER A 47 -13.19 -4.04 -2.59
CA SER A 47 -13.11 -5.45 -2.16
C SER A 47 -11.72 -5.83 -1.62
N ASN A 48 -11.63 -7.00 -0.98
CA ASN A 48 -10.41 -7.56 -0.38
C ASN A 48 -9.46 -8.09 -1.47
N ARG A 49 -8.63 -7.22 -2.08
CA ARG A 49 -7.74 -7.58 -3.19
C ARG A 49 -6.60 -6.58 -3.41
N LEU A 50 -5.72 -6.92 -4.34
CA LEU A 50 -4.68 -6.03 -4.87
C LEU A 50 -5.26 -5.04 -5.89
N TYR A 51 -4.83 -3.80 -5.80
CA TYR A 51 -5.09 -2.70 -6.73
C TYR A 51 -3.77 -2.06 -7.14
N PHE A 52 -3.83 -1.21 -8.17
CA PHE A 52 -2.72 -0.34 -8.57
C PHE A 52 -3.06 1.13 -8.30
N THR A 53 -2.03 1.97 -8.17
CA THR A 53 -2.22 3.42 -8.23
C THR A 53 -2.50 3.85 -9.66
N LYS A 54 -3.34 4.88 -9.84
CA LYS A 54 -3.56 5.46 -11.17
C LYS A 54 -2.29 6.14 -11.67
N ILE A 55 -2.03 6.01 -12.96
CA ILE A 55 -1.01 6.82 -13.63
C ILE A 55 -1.72 7.98 -14.34
N SER A 56 -1.41 9.20 -13.91
CA SER A 56 -1.94 10.43 -14.46
C SER A 56 -1.58 10.57 -15.94
N GLY A 57 -2.54 11.03 -16.75
CA GLY A 57 -2.36 11.18 -18.20
C GLY A 57 -2.45 9.89 -19.02
N HIS A 58 -2.46 8.70 -18.40
CA HIS A 58 -2.68 7.46 -19.14
C HIS A 58 -4.15 7.27 -19.56
N PRO A 59 -4.42 6.71 -20.76
CA PRO A 59 -5.76 6.32 -21.17
C PRO A 59 -6.47 5.43 -20.16
N HIS A 60 -7.79 5.60 -20.00
CA HIS A 60 -8.60 4.90 -19.00
C HIS A 60 -8.39 3.37 -18.99
N ARG A 61 -8.21 2.75 -20.17
CA ARG A 61 -7.95 1.30 -20.30
C ARG A 61 -6.76 0.80 -19.46
N PHE A 62 -5.72 1.63 -19.27
CA PHE A 62 -4.54 1.28 -18.46
C PHE A 62 -4.73 1.56 -16.97
N ASN A 63 -5.81 2.25 -16.59
CA ASN A 63 -6.19 2.53 -15.21
C ASN A 63 -7.37 1.65 -14.76
N THR A 64 -7.64 0.55 -15.46
CA THR A 64 -8.65 -0.44 -15.06
C THR A 64 -8.21 -1.10 -13.75
N ASN A 65 -9.04 -1.05 -12.70
CA ASN A 65 -8.69 -1.46 -11.33
C ASN A 65 -7.53 -0.67 -10.68
N ALA A 66 -7.24 0.53 -11.18
CA ALA A 66 -6.33 1.46 -10.53
C ALA A 66 -7.12 2.58 -9.83
N LEU A 67 -6.64 3.04 -8.67
CA LEU A 67 -7.25 4.15 -7.92
C LEU A 67 -6.21 5.21 -7.58
N SER A 68 -6.62 6.48 -7.65
CA SER A 68 -5.89 7.56 -6.99
C SER A 68 -6.11 7.51 -5.47
N LEU A 69 -5.24 8.18 -4.69
CA LEU A 69 -5.44 8.28 -3.24
C LEU A 69 -6.78 8.98 -2.91
N ARG A 70 -7.13 10.04 -3.64
CA ARG A 70 -8.41 10.75 -3.46
C ARG A 70 -9.62 9.83 -3.65
N GLU A 71 -9.69 9.07 -4.75
CA GLU A 71 -10.81 8.14 -5.01
C GLU A 71 -10.90 7.03 -3.96
N LEU A 72 -9.75 6.56 -3.48
CA LEU A 72 -9.69 5.59 -2.38
C LEU A 72 -10.27 6.18 -1.09
N LEU A 73 -9.85 7.40 -0.72
CA LEU A 73 -10.36 8.10 0.46
C LEU A 73 -11.84 8.51 0.32
N GLU A 74 -12.31 8.83 -0.88
CA GLU A 74 -13.72 9.07 -1.15
C GLU A 74 -14.56 7.80 -0.94
N ALA A 75 -14.07 6.64 -1.37
CA ALA A 75 -14.74 5.38 -1.15
C ALA A 75 -14.75 4.94 0.31
N ILE A 76 -13.68 5.23 1.06
CA ILE A 76 -13.58 4.88 2.49
C ILE A 76 -14.34 5.87 3.37
N SER A 77 -14.34 7.16 3.02
CA SER A 77 -14.89 8.26 3.84
C SER A 77 -14.44 8.19 5.31
N PRO A 78 -13.13 8.28 5.60
CA PRO A 78 -12.60 8.02 6.93
C PRO A 78 -13.04 9.06 7.96
N VAL A 79 -13.50 8.58 9.11
CA VAL A 79 -13.74 9.38 10.33
C VAL A 79 -12.52 9.44 11.23
N ALA A 80 -11.58 8.51 11.07
CA ALA A 80 -10.24 8.55 11.66
C ALA A 80 -9.24 7.80 10.78
N SER A 81 -7.95 8.12 10.89
CA SER A 81 -6.90 7.47 10.11
C SER A 81 -5.56 7.38 10.83
N ILE A 82 -4.78 6.35 10.50
CA ILE A 82 -3.35 6.25 10.81
C ILE A 82 -2.58 5.87 9.57
N HIS A 83 -1.43 6.50 9.37
CA HIS A 83 -0.51 6.26 8.26
C HIS A 83 0.89 5.96 8.76
N PHE A 84 1.40 4.79 8.44
CA PHE A 84 2.81 4.43 8.57
C PHE A 84 3.47 4.68 7.22
N ASN A 85 4.51 5.49 7.16
CA ASN A 85 5.22 5.74 5.90
C ASN A 85 6.67 6.21 6.11
N PHE A 86 7.47 6.10 5.04
CA PHE A 86 8.85 6.60 5.01
C PHE A 86 8.94 8.06 4.58
N MET A 87 8.24 8.44 3.50
CA MET A 87 8.17 9.81 3.01
C MET A 87 6.72 10.29 2.99
N VAL A 88 6.51 11.50 3.50
CA VAL A 88 5.21 12.15 3.58
C VAL A 88 5.34 13.60 3.15
N ASP A 89 4.59 13.97 2.11
CA ASP A 89 4.27 15.35 1.79
C ASP A 89 2.92 15.64 2.44
N PHE A 90 2.93 16.28 3.61
CA PHE A 90 1.71 16.50 4.39
C PHE A 90 0.71 17.41 3.66
N PRO A 91 1.10 18.57 3.09
CA PRO A 91 0.17 19.41 2.34
C PRO A 91 -0.51 18.64 1.19
N TRP A 92 0.24 17.84 0.44
CA TRP A 92 -0.33 17.02 -0.62
C TRP A 92 -1.27 15.93 -0.08
N LEU A 93 -0.87 15.20 0.97
CA LEU A 93 -1.69 14.18 1.62
C LEU A 93 -3.02 14.76 2.11
N PHE A 94 -2.94 15.88 2.84
CA PHE A 94 -4.08 16.61 3.36
C PHE A 94 -5.05 17.00 2.24
N ALA A 95 -4.53 17.49 1.10
CA ALA A 95 -5.35 17.83 -0.05
C ALA A 95 -6.11 16.62 -0.63
N GLN A 96 -5.65 15.38 -0.44
CA GLN A 96 -6.34 14.18 -0.96
C GLN A 96 -7.58 13.81 -0.16
N TYR A 97 -7.69 14.24 1.10
CA TYR A 97 -8.84 13.96 1.93
C TYR A 97 -10.10 14.66 1.39
N PRO A 98 -11.24 13.95 1.27
CA PRO A 98 -12.51 14.58 0.92
C PRO A 98 -12.87 15.65 1.93
N ARG A 99 -13.54 16.74 1.48
CA ARG A 99 -13.92 17.86 2.37
C ARG A 99 -14.73 17.43 3.59
N ARG A 100 -15.57 16.40 3.47
CA ARG A 100 -16.35 15.84 4.59
C ARG A 100 -15.48 15.17 5.67
N CYS A 101 -14.26 14.75 5.32
CA CYS A 101 -13.29 14.08 6.19
C CYS A 101 -12.09 14.98 6.51
N SER A 102 -12.08 16.25 6.06
CA SER A 102 -10.88 17.10 6.13
C SER A 102 -10.52 17.53 7.54
N MET A 103 -11.37 17.26 8.54
CA MET A 103 -11.09 17.49 9.96
C MET A 103 -11.05 16.19 10.77
N SER A 104 -11.14 15.03 10.12
CA SER A 104 -11.03 13.74 10.80
C SER A 104 -9.65 13.60 11.46
N PRO A 105 -9.55 13.04 12.68
CA PRO A 105 -8.28 12.77 13.32
C PRO A 105 -7.34 11.93 12.43
N MET A 106 -6.10 12.39 12.31
CA MET A 106 -5.05 11.75 11.54
C MET A 106 -3.83 11.50 12.41
N THR A 107 -3.33 10.26 12.39
CA THR A 107 -2.06 9.90 12.99
C THR A 107 -1.05 9.56 11.89
N ILE A 108 0.17 10.07 12.00
CA ILE A 108 1.27 9.72 11.07
C ILE A 108 2.44 9.16 11.85
N ILE A 109 2.88 7.95 11.49
CA ILE A 109 4.02 7.25 12.06
C ILE A 109 5.14 7.20 11.02
N VAL A 110 6.26 7.84 11.33
CA VAL A 110 7.50 7.82 10.51
C VAL A 110 8.66 7.24 11.31
N GLY A 111 9.77 6.91 10.65
CA GLY A 111 11.01 6.49 11.32
C GLY A 111 11.58 7.57 12.23
N GLU A 112 12.34 7.17 13.26
CA GLU A 112 13.08 8.13 14.10
C GLU A 112 14.23 8.84 13.37
N SER A 113 14.69 8.25 12.28
CA SER A 113 15.71 8.81 11.38
C SER A 113 15.43 8.36 9.95
N ASN A 114 16.00 9.09 8.99
CA ASN A 114 15.81 8.95 7.55
C ASN A 114 14.36 9.25 7.11
N GLY A 115 14.20 9.82 5.92
CA GLY A 115 12.89 10.21 5.39
C GLY A 115 12.32 11.49 6.03
N THR A 116 11.00 11.64 5.99
CA THR A 116 10.32 12.85 6.48
C THR A 116 10.33 12.89 8.02
N SER A 117 10.74 14.02 8.59
CA SER A 117 10.81 14.16 10.05
C SER A 117 9.47 14.53 10.68
N GLN A 118 9.25 14.20 11.96
CA GLN A 118 8.04 14.65 12.67
C GLN A 118 7.92 16.18 12.74
N ALA A 119 9.06 16.89 12.82
CA ALA A 119 9.07 18.35 12.92
C ALA A 119 8.58 18.98 11.62
N GLU A 120 8.98 18.43 10.47
CA GLU A 120 8.52 18.84 9.15
C GLU A 120 7.02 18.64 8.99
N ILE A 121 6.51 17.44 9.29
CA ILE A 121 5.07 17.14 9.22
C ILE A 121 4.28 18.10 10.11
N ARG A 122 4.71 18.33 11.36
CA ARG A 122 4.03 19.26 12.28
C ARG A 122 4.09 20.70 11.78
N ALA A 123 5.21 21.13 11.18
CA ALA A 123 5.34 22.47 10.64
C ALA A 123 4.40 22.66 9.44
N ASP A 124 4.29 21.68 8.56
CA ASP A 124 3.41 21.75 7.40
C ASP A 124 1.93 21.66 7.77
N ALA A 125 1.58 20.86 8.79
CA ALA A 125 0.22 20.82 9.32
C ALA A 125 -0.23 22.17 9.88
N LYS A 126 0.66 22.89 10.58
CA LYS A 126 0.41 24.27 11.03
C LYS A 126 0.16 25.22 9.87
N LYS A 127 0.95 25.13 8.78
CA LYS A 127 0.75 25.94 7.57
C LYS A 127 -0.60 25.65 6.89
N CYS A 128 -1.06 24.40 6.99
CA CYS A 128 -2.36 23.98 6.47
C CYS A 128 -3.54 24.25 7.42
N ALA A 129 -3.29 24.86 8.59
CA ALA A 129 -4.27 25.06 9.66
C ALA A 129 -5.00 23.76 10.09
N PHE A 130 -4.28 22.63 10.07
CA PHE A 130 -4.81 21.33 10.45
C PHE A 130 -4.37 20.97 11.87
N GLU A 131 -5.32 20.95 12.81
CA GLU A 131 -5.05 20.78 14.24
C GLU A 131 -5.22 19.33 14.73
N ASN A 132 -6.00 18.51 14.02
CA ASN A 132 -6.34 17.14 14.42
C ASN A 132 -5.27 16.11 14.00
N LEU A 133 -3.99 16.46 14.21
CA LEU A 133 -2.83 15.65 13.83
C LEU A 133 -2.06 15.13 15.04
N SER A 134 -1.85 13.82 15.08
CA SER A 134 -0.82 13.17 15.90
C SER A 134 0.34 12.69 15.04
N VAL A 135 1.57 12.87 15.50
CA VAL A 135 2.77 12.37 14.78
C VAL A 135 3.64 11.56 15.73
N GLY A 136 3.82 10.29 15.42
CA GLY A 136 4.58 9.31 16.21
C GLY A 136 5.85 8.82 15.50
N ARG A 137 6.73 8.15 16.25
CA ARG A 137 8.02 7.65 15.76
C ARG A 137 8.11 6.13 15.90
N ALA A 138 8.54 5.48 14.82
CA ALA A 138 9.00 4.11 14.84
C ALA A 138 10.47 4.06 15.29
N ARG A 139 10.76 3.26 16.32
CA ARG A 139 12.11 3.08 16.86
C ARG A 139 12.97 2.26 15.88
N LEU A 140 14.21 2.68 15.63
CA LEU A 140 15.17 2.04 14.74
C LEU A 140 16.47 1.71 15.49
N PRO A 141 16.43 0.68 16.39
CA PRO A 141 17.53 0.42 17.32
C PRO A 141 18.80 -0.16 16.66
N ILE A 142 18.75 -0.50 15.36
CA ILE A 142 19.86 -1.09 14.62
C ILE A 142 20.36 -0.07 13.59
N PRO A 143 21.68 0.18 13.49
CA PRO A 143 22.25 1.08 12.49
C PRO A 143 21.81 0.74 11.07
N PHE A 144 21.64 1.77 10.24
CA PHE A 144 21.18 1.65 8.85
C PHE A 144 19.76 1.06 8.69
N GLY A 145 19.05 0.82 9.79
CA GLY A 145 17.64 0.46 9.74
C GLY A 145 16.79 1.62 9.22
N THR A 146 15.73 1.29 8.49
CA THR A 146 14.77 2.28 7.98
C THR A 146 13.35 1.77 8.17
N HIS A 147 12.44 2.68 8.53
CA HIS A 147 11.03 2.37 8.64
C HIS A 147 10.39 2.42 7.24
N HIS A 148 10.33 1.28 6.55
CA HIS A 148 9.84 1.20 5.17
C HIS A 148 8.35 0.88 5.02
N THR A 149 7.68 0.60 6.13
CA THR A 149 6.28 0.19 6.10
C THR A 149 5.39 1.30 5.59
N LYS A 150 4.50 0.93 4.67
CA LYS A 150 3.50 1.78 4.04
C LYS A 150 2.15 1.15 4.32
N LEU A 151 1.62 1.47 5.48
CA LEU A 151 0.38 0.91 6.01
C LEU A 151 -0.54 2.08 6.33
N SER A 152 -1.79 2.03 5.88
CA SER A 152 -2.82 2.96 6.32
C SER A 152 -4.00 2.17 6.88
N ILE A 153 -4.48 2.57 8.05
CA ILE A 153 -5.68 2.01 8.66
C ILE A 153 -6.68 3.14 8.80
N PHE A 154 -7.92 2.87 8.43
CA PHE A 154 -9.00 3.84 8.47
C PHE A 154 -10.18 3.26 9.22
N GLU A 155 -10.84 4.12 9.98
CA GLU A 155 -12.18 3.86 10.50
C GLU A 155 -13.16 4.66 9.65
N SER A 156 -14.19 4.01 9.13
CA SER A 156 -15.27 4.64 8.36
C SER A 156 -16.48 4.91 9.25
N ASP A 157 -17.38 5.79 8.79
CA ASP A 157 -18.65 6.11 9.44
C ASP A 157 -19.57 4.89 9.63
N SER A 158 -19.38 3.83 8.85
CA SER A 158 -20.11 2.56 8.93
C SER A 158 -19.55 1.56 9.97
N GLU A 159 -18.71 2.01 10.92
CA GLU A 159 -18.02 1.16 11.90
C GLU A 159 -17.21 0.02 11.27
N ARG A 160 -16.65 0.29 10.08
CA ARG A 160 -15.73 -0.62 9.39
C ARG A 160 -14.31 -0.13 9.47
N ILE A 161 -13.41 -1.08 9.71
CA ILE A 161 -11.99 -0.87 9.58
C ILE A 161 -11.55 -1.22 8.16
N HIS A 162 -10.87 -0.29 7.51
CA HIS A 162 -10.20 -0.50 6.23
C HIS A 162 -8.70 -0.52 6.44
N VAL A 163 -8.02 -1.49 5.82
CA VAL A 163 -6.57 -1.64 5.88
C VAL A 163 -6.01 -1.56 4.47
N ILE A 164 -5.00 -0.69 4.30
CA ILE A 164 -4.24 -0.53 3.06
C ILE A 164 -2.78 -0.85 3.34
N ILE A 165 -2.23 -1.87 2.69
CA ILE A 165 -0.78 -2.13 2.65
C ILE A 165 -0.30 -1.78 1.25
N SER A 166 0.56 -0.77 1.12
CA SER A 166 0.94 -0.14 -0.15
C SER A 166 2.45 -0.21 -0.40
N THR A 167 2.86 0.06 -1.63
CA THR A 167 4.26 0.34 -2.00
C THR A 167 4.55 1.82 -2.20
N ALA A 168 3.51 2.67 -2.25
CA ALA A 168 3.63 4.11 -2.44
C ALA A 168 4.00 4.85 -1.15
N ASN A 169 4.97 5.76 -1.22
CA ASN A 169 5.07 6.81 -0.23
C ASN A 169 3.86 7.76 -0.33
N LEU A 170 3.60 8.57 0.71
CA LEU A 170 2.54 9.58 0.65
C LEU A 170 3.06 10.85 -0.04
N LEU A 171 3.40 10.68 -1.32
CA LEU A 171 3.92 11.72 -2.22
C LEU A 171 3.13 11.69 -3.54
N GLN A 172 2.88 12.86 -4.13
CA GLN A 172 2.19 12.97 -5.42
C GLN A 172 2.78 12.05 -6.48
N ASN A 173 4.10 12.12 -6.67
CA ASN A 173 4.80 11.38 -7.71
C ASN A 173 4.67 9.85 -7.56
N ASP A 174 4.57 9.34 -6.32
CA ASP A 174 4.39 7.91 -6.08
C ASP A 174 2.97 7.46 -6.47
N TRP A 175 1.96 8.30 -6.23
CA TRP A 175 0.56 7.96 -6.51
C TRP A 175 0.08 8.28 -7.91
N GLU A 176 0.82 9.12 -8.65
CA GLU A 176 0.37 9.62 -9.97
C GLU A 176 1.30 9.25 -11.13
N SER A 177 2.57 8.93 -10.87
CA SER A 177 3.57 8.80 -11.94
C SER A 177 4.33 7.47 -11.92
N LYS A 178 4.03 6.59 -10.96
CA LYS A 178 4.72 5.31 -10.78
C LYS A 178 3.73 4.16 -10.74
N THR A 179 4.17 3.01 -11.23
CA THR A 179 3.49 1.74 -10.97
C THR A 179 3.68 1.41 -9.49
N GLN A 180 2.68 1.70 -8.68
CA GLN A 180 2.59 1.24 -7.30
C GLN A 180 1.40 0.31 -7.15
N ALA A 181 1.49 -0.60 -6.18
CA ALA A 181 0.41 -1.48 -5.83
C ALA A 181 0.01 -1.28 -4.38
N PHE A 182 -1.25 -1.59 -4.08
CA PHE A 182 -1.72 -1.66 -2.72
C PHE A 182 -2.75 -2.76 -2.56
N TYR A 183 -2.66 -3.48 -1.45
CA TYR A 183 -3.69 -4.41 -1.02
C TYR A 183 -4.67 -3.64 -0.14
N HIS A 184 -5.96 -3.71 -0.48
CA HIS A 184 -7.05 -3.22 0.36
C HIS A 184 -7.81 -4.41 0.93
N CYS A 185 -8.12 -4.36 2.22
CA CYS A 185 -9.18 -5.16 2.82
C CYS A 185 -9.99 -4.36 3.84
N LYS A 186 -11.16 -4.90 4.22
CA LYS A 186 -12.03 -4.32 5.23
C LYS A 186 -12.62 -5.39 6.15
N ALA A 187 -12.91 -4.99 7.38
CA ALA A 187 -13.51 -5.81 8.42
C ALA A 187 -14.58 -4.99 9.16
N ASN A 188 -15.64 -5.66 9.63
CA ASN A 188 -16.59 -5.05 10.54
C ASN A 188 -16.05 -5.17 11.97
N ILE A 189 -16.24 -4.13 12.78
CA ILE A 189 -15.95 -4.20 14.22
C ILE A 189 -17.00 -5.11 14.87
N ARG A 190 -16.55 -5.99 15.76
CA ARG A 190 -17.44 -6.88 16.53
C ARG A 190 -18.14 -6.07 17.61
N ASN A 191 -19.45 -6.21 17.71
CA ASN A 191 -20.30 -5.48 18.67
C ASN A 191 -20.59 -6.29 19.94
N THR A 192 -19.93 -7.43 20.14
CA THR A 192 -20.26 -8.38 21.19
C THR A 192 -18.99 -8.90 21.87
N GLU A 193 -19.07 -9.08 23.20
CA GLU A 193 -18.16 -9.89 24.01
C GLU A 193 -18.35 -11.38 23.67
N GLU A 194 -18.30 -11.74 22.39
CA GLU A 194 -18.36 -13.13 21.97
C GLU A 194 -17.12 -13.85 22.48
N ASN A 195 -17.38 -15.02 23.08
CA ASN A 195 -16.40 -15.87 23.75
C ASN A 195 -15.13 -16.03 22.91
N GLU A 196 -13.98 -16.16 23.60
CA GLU A 196 -12.68 -16.48 23.01
C GLU A 196 -12.77 -17.76 22.15
N GLU A 197 -13.14 -17.61 20.88
CA GLU A 197 -12.91 -18.63 19.87
C GLU A 197 -11.40 -18.87 19.80
N GLU A 198 -10.99 -20.12 19.52
CA GLU A 198 -9.58 -20.46 19.34
C GLU A 198 -8.89 -19.39 18.49
N LYS A 199 -7.71 -18.91 18.91
CA LYS A 199 -6.94 -17.90 18.14
C LYS A 199 -6.64 -18.43 16.74
N ILE A 200 -7.51 -18.13 15.79
CA ILE A 200 -7.30 -18.43 14.37
C ILE A 200 -6.16 -17.53 13.90
N VAL A 201 -5.12 -18.15 13.33
CA VAL A 201 -4.01 -17.41 12.72
C VAL A 201 -4.44 -16.93 11.34
N ASP A 202 -4.89 -15.69 11.27
CA ASP A 202 -5.45 -14.99 10.11
C ASP A 202 -4.74 -13.66 9.82
N PHE A 203 -5.33 -12.85 8.92
CA PHE A 203 -4.81 -11.53 8.60
C PHE A 203 -4.82 -10.57 9.81
N GLY A 204 -5.90 -10.57 10.59
CA GLY A 204 -6.08 -9.67 11.73
C GLY A 204 -5.07 -9.93 12.83
N SER A 205 -4.89 -11.19 13.21
CA SER A 205 -3.88 -11.62 14.19
C SER A 205 -2.44 -11.37 13.71
N ASP A 206 -2.12 -11.60 12.43
CA ASP A 206 -0.81 -11.23 11.88
C ASP A 206 -0.56 -9.70 12.00
N LEU A 207 -1.58 -8.87 11.73
CA LEU A 207 -1.47 -7.41 11.82
C LEU A 207 -1.34 -6.93 13.27
N VAL A 208 -2.10 -7.52 14.20
CA VAL A 208 -1.97 -7.23 15.64
C VAL A 208 -0.56 -7.56 16.13
N GLU A 209 -0.02 -8.74 15.78
CA GLU A 209 1.36 -9.12 16.13
C GLU A 209 2.36 -8.10 15.58
N TYR A 210 2.18 -7.63 14.35
CA TYR A 210 3.02 -6.60 13.75
C TYR A 210 2.90 -5.23 14.45
N LEU A 211 1.70 -4.77 14.79
CA LEU A 211 1.51 -3.50 15.49
C LEU A 211 2.10 -3.52 16.92
N ASN A 212 2.08 -4.68 17.60
CA ASN A 212 2.70 -4.87 18.91
C ASN A 212 4.23 -4.70 18.90
N VAL A 213 4.89 -4.79 17.74
CA VAL A 213 6.34 -4.52 17.60
C VAL A 213 6.68 -3.09 18.00
N TYR A 214 5.74 -2.16 17.81
CA TYR A 214 5.90 -0.76 18.16
C TYR A 214 5.77 -0.48 19.66
N SER A 215 5.45 -1.47 20.49
CA SER A 215 5.31 -1.33 21.95
C SER A 215 6.54 -0.76 22.66
N SER A 216 7.73 -0.89 22.06
CA SER A 216 8.95 -0.28 22.58
C SER A 216 9.12 1.21 22.22
N SER A 217 8.25 1.77 21.39
CA SER A 217 8.23 3.20 21.08
C SER A 217 7.52 3.99 22.18
N ARG A 218 8.02 5.19 22.47
CA ARG A 218 7.35 6.14 23.37
C ARG A 218 6.01 6.63 22.82
N ASP A 219 5.81 6.52 21.51
CA ASP A 219 4.59 6.95 20.83
C ASP A 219 3.60 5.78 20.62
N PHE A 220 3.82 4.62 21.28
CA PHE A 220 2.98 3.42 21.09
C PHE A 220 1.50 3.67 21.39
N GLY A 221 1.14 4.54 22.33
CA GLY A 221 -0.26 4.85 22.62
C GLY A 221 -1.05 5.33 21.40
N MET A 222 -0.39 5.96 20.42
CA MET A 222 -1.03 6.37 19.15
C MET A 222 -1.35 5.18 18.24
N ILE A 223 -0.64 4.07 18.41
CA ILE A 223 -0.76 2.84 17.62
C ILE A 223 -1.65 1.83 18.33
N GLU A 224 -1.63 1.81 19.67
CA GLU A 224 -2.39 0.90 20.53
C GLU A 224 -3.89 0.97 20.25
N TYR A 225 -4.43 2.18 20.12
CA TYR A 225 -5.83 2.38 19.69
C TYR A 225 -6.16 1.55 18.45
N TRP A 226 -5.35 1.66 17.39
CA TRP A 226 -5.57 0.94 16.13
C TRP A 226 -5.33 -0.55 16.26
N ARG A 227 -4.35 -0.97 17.06
CA ARG A 227 -4.11 -2.39 17.38
C ARG A 227 -5.35 -3.02 18.01
N ASP A 228 -5.98 -2.34 18.96
CA ASP A 228 -7.19 -2.81 19.64
C ASP A 228 -8.40 -2.84 18.69
N ARG A 229 -8.55 -1.84 17.81
CA ARG A 229 -9.61 -1.88 16.78
C ARG A 229 -9.44 -3.06 15.83
N ILE A 230 -8.21 -3.39 15.42
CA ILE A 230 -7.94 -4.55 14.57
C ILE A 230 -8.20 -5.85 15.33
N ALA A 231 -7.79 -5.95 16.59
CA ALA A 231 -8.03 -7.14 17.42
C ALA A 231 -9.52 -7.45 17.60
N ASN A 232 -10.37 -6.42 17.59
CA ASN A 232 -11.81 -6.52 17.75
C ASN A 232 -12.59 -6.50 16.42
N ALA A 233 -11.92 -6.66 15.28
CA ALA A 233 -12.57 -6.67 13.97
C ALA A 233 -12.53 -8.07 13.32
N ASP A 234 -13.59 -8.41 12.59
CA ASP A 234 -13.70 -9.71 11.93
C ASP A 234 -12.99 -9.71 10.55
N PHE A 235 -11.79 -10.29 10.53
CA PHE A 235 -10.99 -10.49 9.32
C PHE A 235 -11.12 -11.90 8.72
N SER A 236 -12.09 -12.71 9.15
CA SER A 236 -12.31 -14.08 8.65
C SER A 236 -12.49 -14.15 7.13
N GLY A 237 -13.05 -13.10 6.52
CA GLY A 237 -13.20 -12.94 5.07
C GLY A 237 -11.92 -12.52 4.32
N VAL A 238 -10.76 -12.46 4.97
CA VAL A 238 -9.48 -12.06 4.37
C VAL A 238 -8.53 -13.25 4.27
N GLY A 239 -8.42 -13.81 3.06
CA GLY A 239 -7.52 -14.93 2.78
C GLY A 239 -6.03 -14.57 2.64
N ALA A 240 -5.67 -13.29 2.73
CA ALA A 240 -4.29 -12.83 2.64
C ALA A 240 -3.53 -13.07 3.96
N ARG A 241 -2.20 -13.22 3.85
CA ARG A 241 -1.28 -13.36 5.00
C ARG A 241 -0.29 -12.22 5.03
N ILE A 242 0.07 -11.74 6.21
CA ILE A 242 1.06 -10.67 6.35
C ILE A 242 2.43 -11.28 6.56
N ILE A 243 3.39 -10.84 5.74
CA ILE A 243 4.81 -11.12 5.89
C ILE A 243 5.49 -9.80 6.27
N SER A 244 5.84 -9.66 7.54
CA SER A 244 6.47 -8.44 8.07
C SER A 244 7.94 -8.65 8.38
N SER A 245 8.71 -7.57 8.31
CA SER A 245 10.11 -7.52 8.79
C SER A 245 10.19 -6.52 9.93
N ILE A 246 10.97 -6.84 10.96
CA ILE A 246 11.17 -5.98 12.12
C ILE A 246 12.67 -5.85 12.44
N PRO A 247 13.13 -4.76 13.07
CA PRO A 247 14.51 -4.68 13.54
C PRO A 247 14.77 -5.71 14.65
N GLY A 248 15.81 -6.51 14.51
CA GLY A 248 16.25 -7.42 15.58
C GLY A 248 17.14 -8.55 15.11
N TYR A 249 17.80 -9.19 16.07
CA TYR A 249 18.42 -10.49 15.89
C TYR A 249 17.47 -11.55 16.49
N HIS A 250 16.81 -12.31 15.62
CA HIS A 250 15.79 -13.27 16.04
C HIS A 250 16.37 -14.70 16.10
N THR A 251 16.21 -15.36 17.24
CA THR A 251 16.71 -16.72 17.50
C THR A 251 15.58 -17.66 17.93
N GLY A 252 15.86 -18.97 17.97
CA GLY A 252 14.86 -19.98 18.33
C GLY A 252 13.62 -19.92 17.44
N GLN A 253 12.44 -20.03 18.04
CA GLN A 253 11.16 -19.95 17.33
C GLN A 253 10.90 -18.57 16.69
N ALA A 254 11.45 -17.49 17.26
CA ALA A 254 11.26 -16.14 16.72
C ALA A 254 11.94 -15.94 15.36
N LYS A 255 12.93 -16.78 15.02
CA LYS A 255 13.64 -16.75 13.74
C LYS A 255 12.70 -16.86 12.53
N GLU A 256 11.59 -17.57 12.68
CA GLU A 256 10.66 -17.83 11.59
C GLU A 256 9.41 -16.94 11.60
N LYS A 257 9.35 -15.97 12.52
CA LYS A 257 8.22 -15.04 12.64
C LYS A 257 8.25 -13.89 11.66
N TYR A 258 9.45 -13.51 11.18
CA TYR A 258 9.63 -12.31 10.36
C TYR A 258 10.44 -12.58 9.08
N GLY A 259 10.38 -11.62 8.16
CA GLY A 259 11.16 -11.57 6.93
C GLY A 259 10.94 -12.78 6.02
N HIS A 260 11.99 -13.16 5.29
CA HIS A 260 11.91 -14.24 4.31
C HIS A 260 11.66 -15.62 4.95
N LEU A 261 11.99 -15.82 6.23
CA LEU A 261 11.71 -17.09 6.91
C LEU A 261 10.23 -17.23 7.28
N ARG A 262 9.55 -16.12 7.62
CA ARG A 262 8.09 -16.10 7.72
C ARG A 262 7.44 -16.49 6.40
N LEU A 263 7.91 -15.90 5.30
CA LEU A 263 7.45 -16.25 3.96
C LEU A 263 7.60 -17.76 3.70
N ARG A 264 8.76 -18.33 3.99
CA ARG A 264 9.02 -19.76 3.84
C ARG A 264 7.96 -20.60 4.54
N ASN A 265 7.65 -20.29 5.79
CA ASN A 265 6.70 -21.05 6.59
C ASN A 265 5.27 -20.92 6.07
N VAL A 266 4.87 -19.73 5.64
CA VAL A 266 3.56 -19.50 5.01
C VAL A 266 3.44 -20.28 3.71
N LEU A 267 4.46 -20.29 2.86
CA LEU A 267 4.46 -21.07 1.61
C LEU A 267 4.47 -22.58 1.88
N ALA A 268 5.19 -23.03 2.91
CA ALA A 268 5.21 -24.44 3.31
C ALA A 268 3.82 -24.91 3.78
N SER A 269 3.10 -24.10 4.56
CA SER A 269 1.76 -24.45 5.07
C SER A 269 0.70 -24.53 3.97
N MET A 270 0.90 -23.82 2.85
CA MET A 270 0.03 -23.89 1.67
C MET A 270 0.16 -25.23 0.91
N LYS A 271 1.14 -26.08 1.24
CA LYS A 271 1.36 -27.40 0.61
C LYS A 271 1.40 -27.33 -0.93
N LEU A 272 2.03 -26.28 -1.47
CA LEU A 272 2.13 -26.05 -2.91
C LEU A 272 2.90 -27.19 -3.59
N LYS A 273 2.31 -27.79 -4.64
CA LYS A 273 2.97 -28.75 -5.52
C LYS A 273 3.58 -27.99 -6.70
N LEU A 274 4.83 -27.59 -6.55
CA LEU A 274 5.55 -26.86 -7.59
C LEU A 274 6.22 -27.86 -8.55
N HIS A 275 6.16 -27.61 -9.86
CA HIS A 275 6.87 -28.40 -10.87
C HIS A 275 7.79 -27.47 -11.66
N LYS A 276 9.13 -27.61 -11.49
CA LYS A 276 10.13 -26.72 -12.13
C LYS A 276 9.76 -25.23 -12.03
N PRO A 277 9.53 -24.70 -10.81
CA PRO A 277 9.06 -23.33 -10.64
C PRO A 277 10.09 -22.33 -11.14
N SER A 278 9.59 -21.23 -11.73
CA SER A 278 10.38 -20.02 -11.97
C SER A 278 10.08 -19.01 -10.87
N PHE A 279 11.11 -18.48 -10.23
CA PHE A 279 10.98 -17.47 -9.18
C PHE A 279 11.32 -16.09 -9.74
N ILE A 280 10.41 -15.13 -9.55
CA ILE A 280 10.56 -13.76 -10.02
C ILE A 280 10.57 -12.85 -8.79
N ALA A 281 11.64 -12.08 -8.61
CA ALA A 281 11.71 -11.04 -7.60
C ALA A 281 11.74 -9.68 -8.32
N GLN A 282 10.77 -8.82 -8.03
CA GLN A 282 10.69 -7.46 -8.55
C GLN A 282 10.84 -6.50 -7.37
N PHE A 283 11.78 -5.55 -7.48
CA PHE A 283 12.08 -4.56 -6.45
C PHE A 283 12.53 -3.26 -7.10
N SER A 284 12.51 -2.17 -6.34
CA SER A 284 12.96 -0.84 -6.79
C SER A 284 14.39 -0.50 -6.33
N SER A 285 14.99 -1.32 -5.46
CA SER A 285 16.36 -1.18 -4.98
C SER A 285 16.96 -2.53 -4.63
N ILE A 286 18.30 -2.62 -4.65
CA ILE A 286 19.07 -3.82 -4.36
C ILE A 286 20.21 -3.48 -3.39
N GLY A 287 20.26 -4.19 -2.27
CA GLY A 287 21.37 -4.11 -1.31
C GLY A 287 22.55 -5.00 -1.70
N SER A 288 23.60 -5.00 -0.87
CA SER A 288 24.72 -5.94 -1.03
C SER A 288 24.28 -7.35 -0.64
N LEU A 289 24.42 -8.32 -1.55
CA LEU A 289 23.95 -9.70 -1.37
C LEU A 289 25.08 -10.70 -1.01
N GLY A 290 26.31 -10.20 -0.82
CA GLY A 290 27.51 -10.99 -0.60
C GLY A 290 28.33 -11.27 -1.87
N ALA A 291 29.50 -11.88 -1.70
CA ALA A 291 30.49 -12.05 -2.76
C ALA A 291 30.15 -13.15 -3.79
N LYS A 292 29.25 -14.07 -3.44
CA LYS A 292 28.84 -15.20 -4.29
C LYS A 292 27.31 -15.34 -4.30
N PRO A 293 26.70 -15.89 -5.36
CA PRO A 293 25.24 -16.05 -5.43
C PRO A 293 24.61 -16.77 -4.23
N ASP A 294 25.32 -17.76 -3.68
CA ASP A 294 24.90 -18.58 -2.56
C ASP A 294 25.16 -17.96 -1.18
N SER A 295 25.83 -16.80 -1.12
CA SER A 295 26.06 -16.08 0.15
C SER A 295 24.75 -15.72 0.84
N TRP A 296 23.73 -15.34 0.06
CA TRP A 296 22.41 -15.01 0.57
C TRP A 296 21.29 -15.32 -0.43
N LEU A 297 21.41 -14.86 -1.68
CA LEU A 297 20.33 -14.92 -2.67
C LEU A 297 19.88 -16.35 -2.97
N THR A 298 20.77 -17.23 -3.44
CA THR A 298 20.39 -18.62 -3.75
C THR A 298 20.50 -19.53 -2.53
N GLY A 299 21.38 -19.19 -1.59
CA GLY A 299 21.64 -20.00 -0.39
C GLY A 299 20.56 -19.91 0.68
N GLN A 300 19.83 -18.79 0.76
CA GLN A 300 18.83 -18.52 1.80
C GLN A 300 17.49 -18.03 1.23
N PHE A 301 17.52 -16.94 0.44
CA PHE A 301 16.30 -16.31 -0.04
C PHE A 301 15.53 -17.21 -1.00
N LEU A 302 16.21 -17.80 -1.99
CA LEU A 302 15.60 -18.76 -2.93
C LEU A 302 14.98 -19.97 -2.22
N LYS A 303 15.66 -20.52 -1.20
CA LYS A 303 15.09 -21.62 -0.39
C LYS A 303 13.79 -21.20 0.30
N SER A 304 13.69 -19.93 0.67
CA SER A 304 12.49 -19.39 1.28
C SER A 304 11.36 -19.22 0.26
N LEU A 305 11.67 -18.72 -0.95
CA LEU A 305 10.73 -18.65 -2.07
C LEU A 305 10.19 -20.02 -2.46
N ALA A 306 11.00 -21.08 -2.32
CA ALA A 306 10.60 -22.46 -2.56
C ALA A 306 9.83 -23.10 -1.40
N GLY A 307 9.44 -22.34 -0.36
CA GLY A 307 8.76 -22.89 0.82
C GLY A 307 9.62 -23.91 1.59
N GLY A 308 10.94 -23.82 1.50
CA GLY A 308 11.89 -24.75 2.11
C GLY A 308 12.12 -26.03 1.31
N GLN A 309 11.48 -26.21 0.16
CA GLN A 309 11.66 -27.37 -0.70
C GLN A 309 13.03 -27.31 -1.41
N THR A 310 13.70 -28.46 -1.55
CA THR A 310 14.93 -28.58 -2.35
C THR A 310 14.58 -28.66 -3.83
N ALA A 311 15.40 -28.06 -4.69
CA ALA A 311 15.13 -27.98 -6.13
C ALA A 311 14.98 -29.36 -6.84
N GLY A 312 15.39 -30.46 -6.21
CA GLY A 312 15.22 -31.83 -6.70
C GLY A 312 13.90 -32.50 -6.30
N ALA A 313 13.05 -31.86 -5.49
CA ALA A 313 11.78 -32.44 -5.01
C ALA A 313 10.56 -32.13 -5.90
N PHE A 314 10.76 -31.44 -7.02
CA PHE A 314 9.69 -31.12 -7.97
C PHE A 314 9.37 -32.38 -8.80
N ALA A 315 8.29 -33.08 -8.42
CA ALA A 315 7.81 -34.30 -9.08
C ALA A 315 7.58 -34.09 -10.57
N SER A 316 7.82 -35.11 -11.41
CA SER A 316 7.58 -35.09 -12.85
C SER A 316 6.09 -35.32 -13.19
N SER A 317 5.40 -34.29 -13.67
CA SER A 317 4.09 -34.43 -14.34
C SER A 317 3.87 -33.30 -15.34
N GLU A 318 3.28 -33.62 -16.49
CA GLU A 318 3.21 -32.79 -17.72
C GLU A 318 2.38 -31.50 -17.66
N SER A 319 1.99 -31.00 -16.49
CA SER A 319 1.26 -29.75 -16.35
C SER A 319 2.15 -28.62 -15.83
N PHE A 320 2.39 -27.60 -16.67
CA PHE A 320 3.03 -26.36 -16.24
C PHE A 320 2.07 -25.56 -15.34
N GLN A 321 2.38 -25.49 -14.04
CA GLN A 321 1.72 -24.56 -13.13
C GLN A 321 2.74 -23.51 -12.69
N SER A 322 2.77 -22.37 -13.38
CA SER A 322 3.62 -21.24 -13.01
C SER A 322 3.09 -20.63 -11.72
N CYS A 323 3.86 -20.72 -10.64
CA CYS A 323 3.55 -20.04 -9.39
C CYS A 323 4.27 -18.69 -9.37
N TYR A 324 3.54 -17.60 -9.60
CA TYR A 324 4.09 -16.24 -9.53
C TYR A 324 3.95 -15.73 -8.09
N LEU A 325 5.08 -15.57 -7.39
CA LEU A 325 5.10 -14.93 -6.09
C LEU A 325 5.59 -13.49 -6.25
N LEU A 326 4.67 -12.54 -6.26
CA LEU A 326 5.02 -11.11 -6.30
C LEU A 326 5.34 -10.65 -4.88
N LEU A 327 6.63 -10.53 -4.57
CA LEU A 327 7.10 -9.95 -3.31
C LEU A 327 7.38 -8.46 -3.51
N PHE A 328 6.56 -7.63 -2.87
CA PHE A 328 6.88 -6.21 -2.73
C PHE A 328 7.89 -6.04 -1.60
N VAL A 329 9.18 -6.04 -1.97
CA VAL A 329 10.24 -5.68 -1.03
C VAL A 329 10.41 -4.16 -1.08
N GLY A 330 9.73 -3.47 -0.18
CA GLY A 330 10.12 -2.11 0.20
C GLY A 330 11.49 -2.19 0.86
N SER A 331 12.54 -1.84 0.11
CA SER A 331 13.93 -1.81 0.56
C SER A 331 14.12 -0.71 1.57
#